data_AF-A0A7Y3NSA6-F1
#
_entry.id   AF-A0A7Y3NSA6-F1
#
_cell.length_a   1.000
_cell.length_b   1.000
_cell.length_c   1.000
_cell.angle_alpha   90.00
_cell.angle_beta   90.00
_cell.angle_gamma   90.00
#
_symmetry.space_group_name_H-M   'P 1'
#
loop_
_entity.id
_entity.type
_entity.pdbx_description
1 polymer ?
#
loop_
_entity_poly.entity_id
_entity_poly.type
_entity_poly.pdbx_seq_one_letter_code
_entity_poly.pdbx_strand_id
1 'polypeptide(L)' 'RTGSPADTAGVESGDIILRINAKSVDNVHTLKTMVANLVKAKGEAAVIVRRGRSEKTLVINLGTNS' A
#
# COMPACT_ATOMS: atom_id res chain seq x y z
N ARG A 1 15.35 1.89 -2.29
CA ARG A 1 15.36 0.77 -3.26
C ARG A 1 14.03 0.83 -3.99
N THR A 2 14.08 1.52 -5.12
CA THR A 2 13.05 1.67 -6.14
C THR A 2 12.73 0.31 -6.74
N GLY A 3 11.45 -0.02 -6.87
CA GLY A 3 10.98 -1.36 -7.29
C GLY A 3 10.20 -2.13 -6.22
N SER A 4 9.86 -1.49 -5.09
CA SER A 4 8.81 -2.03 -4.23
C SER A 4 7.44 -1.75 -4.87
N PRO A 5 6.48 -2.69 -4.83
CA PRO A 5 5.15 -2.50 -5.42
C PRO A 5 4.37 -1.27 -4.92
N ALA A 6 4.74 -0.72 -3.76
CA ALA A 6 4.19 0.54 -3.24
C ALA A 6 4.69 1.77 -4.02
N ASP A 7 5.90 1.70 -4.57
CA ASP A 7 6.54 2.77 -5.35
C ASP A 7 5.85 2.94 -6.71
N THR A 8 5.34 1.84 -7.28
CA THR A 8 4.62 1.81 -8.55
C THR A 8 3.16 2.28 -8.44
N ALA A 9 2.69 2.59 -7.23
CA ALA A 9 1.26 2.72 -6.94
C ALA A 9 0.78 4.15 -6.67
N GLY A 10 1.63 5.14 -6.92
CA GLY A 10 1.34 6.55 -6.61
C GLY A 10 1.42 6.90 -5.13
N VAL A 11 2.03 6.03 -4.31
CA VAL A 11 2.40 6.36 -2.93
C VAL A 11 3.58 7.31 -2.97
N GLU A 12 3.46 8.45 -2.30
CA GLU A 12 4.51 9.47 -2.23
C GLU A 12 5.16 9.48 -0.85
N SER A 13 6.40 9.96 -0.80
CA SER A 13 7.04 10.25 0.49
C SER A 13 6.22 11.30 1.26
N GLY A 14 5.82 10.94 2.48
CA GLY A 14 4.93 11.75 3.31
C GLY A 14 3.51 11.20 3.44
N ASP A 15 3.16 10.17 2.66
CA ASP A 15 1.89 9.46 2.83
C ASP A 15 1.88 8.60 4.10
N ILE A 16 0.83 8.77 4.91
CA ILE A 16 0.59 7.94 6.10
C ILE A 16 -0.45 6.90 5.75
N ILE A 17 -0.06 5.63 5.69
CA ILE A 17 -0.99 4.52 5.45
C ILE A 17 -1.85 4.31 6.69
N LEU A 18 -3.17 4.39 6.52
CA LEU A 18 -4.15 4.18 7.58
C LEU A 18 -4.78 2.79 7.47
N ARG A 19 -5.10 2.35 6.25
CA ARG A 19 -5.82 1.09 5.98
C ARG A 19 -5.38 0.46 4.67
N ILE A 20 -5.44 -0.87 4.61
CA ILE A 20 -5.30 -1.65 3.39
C ILE A 20 -6.50 -2.58 3.27
N ASN A 21 -7.23 -2.47 2.16
CA ASN A 21 -8.52 -3.08 1.92
C ASN A 21 -9.47 -2.75 3.09
N ALA A 22 -10.10 -3.78 3.66
CA ALA A 22 -10.98 -3.65 4.82
C ALA A 22 -10.22 -3.77 6.17
N LYS A 23 -8.88 -3.72 6.17
CA LYS A 23 -8.06 -3.93 7.38
C LYS A 23 -7.31 -2.66 7.78
N SER A 24 -7.43 -2.29 9.06
CA SER A 24 -6.62 -1.23 9.66
C SER A 24 -5.16 -1.66 9.78
N VAL A 25 -4.27 -0.69 9.57
CA VAL A 25 -2.82 -0.90 9.70
C VAL A 25 -2.35 -0.16 10.93
N ASP A 26 -2.20 -0.90 12.03
CA ASP A 26 -1.82 -0.31 13.32
C ASP A 26 -0.31 -0.16 13.47
N ASN A 27 0.46 -0.93 12.70
CA ASN A 27 1.91 -0.90 12.76
C ASN A 27 2.57 -1.29 11.42
N VAL A 28 3.85 -0.93 11.29
CA VAL A 28 4.66 -1.16 10.09
C VAL A 28 4.90 -2.65 9.81
N HIS A 29 4.87 -3.51 10.83
CA HIS A 29 5.05 -4.95 10.64
C HIS A 29 3.83 -5.57 9.95
N THR A 30 2.62 -5.27 10.44
CA THR A 30 1.34 -5.67 9.83
C THR A 30 1.26 -5.20 8.38
N LEU A 31 1.65 -3.94 8.13
CA LEU A 31 1.73 -3.39 6.78
C LEU A 31 2.58 -4.27 5.85
N LYS A 32 3.83 -4.55 6.25
CA LYS A 32 4.77 -5.33 5.46
C LYS A 32 4.23 -6.73 5.16
N THR A 33 3.63 -7.39 6.16
CA THR A 33 3.04 -8.72 6.00
C THR A 33 1.85 -8.71 5.05
N MET A 34 0.96 -7.72 5.15
CA MET A 34 -0.18 -7.58 4.24
C MET A 34 0.29 -7.35 2.81
N VAL A 35 1.21 -6.41 2.60
CA VAL A 35 1.77 -6.13 1.27
C VAL A 35 2.45 -7.37 0.70
N ALA A 36 3.27 -8.09 1.48
CA ALA A 36 3.93 -9.31 1.02
C ALA A 36 2.94 -10.41 0.59
N ASN A 37 1.84 -10.58 1.33
CA ASN A 37 0.80 -11.54 0.98
C ASN A 37 0.05 -11.15 -0.30
N LEU A 38 -0.25 -9.87 -0.46
CA LEU A 38 -0.95 -9.36 -1.63
C LEU A 38 -0.08 -9.44 -2.90
N VAL A 39 1.24 -9.20 -2.78
CA VAL A 39 2.22 -9.43 -3.86
C VAL A 39 2.26 -10.90 -4.27
N LYS A 40 2.30 -11.83 -3.30
CA LYS A 40 2.23 -13.27 -3.60
C LYS A 40 0.94 -13.65 -4.31
N ALA A 41 -0.17 -13.03 -3.93
CA ALA A 41 -1.47 -13.25 -4.55
C ALA A 41 -1.61 -12.55 -5.92
N LYS A 42 -0.63 -11.74 -6.35
CA LYS A 42 -0.69 -10.89 -7.56
C LYS A 42 -1.99 -10.08 -7.64
N GLY A 43 -2.49 -9.66 -6.48
CA GLY A 43 -3.78 -9.00 -6.36
C GLY A 43 -3.69 -7.48 -6.40
N GLU A 44 -4.86 -6.86 -6.45
CA GLU A 44 -5.04 -5.43 -6.21
C GLU A 44 -5.34 -5.19 -4.73
N ALA A 45 -4.91 -4.04 -4.23
CA ALA A 45 -5.21 -3.60 -2.87
C ALA A 45 -5.58 -2.12 -2.83
N ALA A 46 -6.72 -1.81 -2.21
CA ALA A 46 -7.12 -0.44 -1.93
C ALA A 46 -6.44 0.05 -0.65
N VAL A 47 -5.54 1.02 -0.76
CA VAL A 47 -4.80 1.58 0.37
C VAL A 47 -5.30 2.98 0.64
N ILE A 48 -5.71 3.23 1.88
CA ILE A 48 -6.14 4.56 2.31
C ILE A 48 -4.93 5.22 2.97
N VAL A 49 -4.47 6.29 2.35
CA VAL A 49 -3.36 7.11 2.80
C VAL A 49 -3.83 8.48 3.20
N ARG A 50 -3.15 9.10 4.16
CA ARG A 50 -3.34 10.50 4.50
C ARG A 50 -2.14 11.30 4.01
N ARG A 51 -2.41 12.25 3.11
CA ARG A 51 -1.43 13.20 2.59
C ARG A 51 -1.75 14.59 3.15
N GLY A 52 -1.01 15.00 4.16
CA GLY A 52 -1.29 16.24 4.89
C GLY A 52 -2.63 16.16 5.65
N ARG A 53 -3.61 16.99 5.25
CA ARG A 53 -4.95 17.05 5.87
C ARG A 53 -6.02 16.26 5.10
N SER A 54 -5.67 15.64 3.98
CA SER A 54 -6.61 14.92 3.13
C SER A 54 -6.33 13.43 3.15
N GLU A 55 -7.40 12.64 3.19
CA GLU A 55 -7.32 11.20 2.95
C GLU A 55 -7.51 10.92 1.46
N LYS A 56 -6.75 9.97 0.93
CA LYS A 56 -6.80 9.50 -0.44
C LYS A 56 -6.85 7.98 -0.44
N THR A 57 -7.64 7.42 -1.33
CA THR A 57 -7.65 5.99 -1.60
C THR A 57 -6.82 5.74 -2.86
N LEU A 58 -5.78 4.94 -2.73
CA LEU A 58 -4.91 4.50 -3.81
C LEU A 58 -5.17 3.03 -4.09
N VAL A 59 -5.38 2.66 -5.34
CA VAL A 59 -5.46 1.25 -5.74
C VAL A 59 -4.09 0.82 -6.21
N ILE A 60 -3.49 -0.10 -5.45
CA ILE A 60 -2.16 -0.62 -5.72
C ILE A 60 -2.30 -1.97 -6.42
N ASN A 61 -1.80 -2.06 -7.65
CA ASN A 61 -1.72 -3.31 -8.39
C ASN A 61 -0.39 -4.00 -8.08
N LEU A 62 -0.43 -5.11 -7.34
CA LEU A 62 0.77 -5.81 -6.88
C LEU A 62 1.16 -6.95 -7.84
N GLY A 63 0.55 -6.97 -9.04
CA GLY A 63 0.65 -8.02 -10.05
C GLY A 63 1.80 -7.93 -11.05
N THR A 64 2.65 -6.88 -11.00
CA THR A 64 3.76 -6.73 -11.95
C THR A 64 5.08 -6.56 -11.22
N ASN A 65 5.73 -7.68 -10.92
CA ASN A 65 7.18 -7.72 -10.85
C ASN A 65 7.65 -8.05 -12.26
N SER A 66 8.16 -7.06 -12.99
CA SER A 66 8.95 -7.24 -14.20
C SER A 66 10.24 -6.47 -14.01
#